data_AF-A0A9R1GG27-F1
#
_entry.id   AF-A0A9R1GG27-F1
#
_cell.length_a   1.000
_cell.length_b   1.000
_cell.length_c   1.000
_cell.angle_alpha   90.00
_cell.angle_beta   90.00
_cell.angle_gamma   90.00
#
_symmetry.space_group_name_H-M   'P 1'
#
loop_
_entity.id
_entity.type
_entity.pdbx_description
1 polymer ?
#
loop_
_entity_poly.entity_id
_entity_poly.type
_entity_poly.pdbx_seq_one_letter_code
_entity_poly.pdbx_strand_id
1 'polypeptide(L)'
;MRYLGCSYGYAIFYSFEQCFLVDVYTGTIMKPPKFQHSDNSEIYYGIFTAPLSSPNSYLLLFSRNSMFQWQLGANSWTEHPLIAERRIHQIVPFKGKMFAMDSLQKLNIISLAPQLGMSEVPVVVCGQDMVKPWLVVCGDMLLMVDLCIRVHEFCFQAYRLDLTEPAKWMKLDKLENWALFISLDTRSSTFSCMNPERWGGKSNCIYVPSGSKNSDEPWIEVGLGQFVPTSSHPITYILGWKSKQLESFWVLPSLVYAVSE
;
A
#
# COMPACT_ATOMS: atom_id res chain seq x y z
N MET A 1 -0.67 13.78 -16.46
CA MET A 1 0.04 13.43 -15.21
C MET A 1 -0.72 12.32 -14.51
N ARG A 2 -0.06 11.21 -14.18
CA ARG A 2 -0.63 10.02 -13.53
C ARG A 2 -0.04 9.87 -12.13
N TYR A 3 -0.88 9.64 -11.13
CA TYR A 3 -0.44 9.25 -9.79
C TYR A 3 0.05 7.79 -9.79
N LEU A 4 1.19 7.53 -9.19
CA LEU A 4 1.82 6.21 -9.13
C LEU A 4 1.81 5.61 -7.71
N GLY A 5 1.70 6.43 -6.68
CA GLY A 5 1.72 6.01 -5.28
C GLY A 5 2.30 7.09 -4.38
N CYS A 6 2.32 6.80 -3.08
CA CYS A 6 2.94 7.66 -2.07
C CYS A 6 3.73 6.84 -1.06
N SER A 7 4.89 7.37 -0.66
CA SER A 7 5.74 6.75 0.37
C SER A 7 6.67 7.80 0.97
N TYR A 8 6.94 7.67 2.27
CA TYR A 8 7.85 8.53 3.04
C TYR A 8 7.68 10.05 2.81
N GLY A 9 6.43 10.53 2.75
CA GLY A 9 6.13 11.96 2.58
C GLY A 9 6.22 12.47 1.14
N TYR A 10 6.39 11.60 0.15
CA TYR A 10 6.40 11.98 -1.26
C TYR A 10 5.21 11.39 -2.01
N ALA A 11 4.52 12.22 -2.78
CA ALA A 11 3.60 11.79 -3.82
C ALA A 11 4.36 11.61 -5.13
N ILE A 12 4.15 10.46 -5.77
CA ILE A 12 4.90 10.04 -6.96
C ILE A 12 3.98 10.14 -8.17
N PHE A 13 4.41 10.91 -9.17
CA PHE A 13 3.68 11.09 -10.41
C PHE A 13 4.55 10.81 -11.63
N TYR A 14 3.88 10.55 -12.75
CA TYR A 14 4.52 10.32 -14.03
C TYR A 14 3.77 10.98 -15.18
N SER A 15 4.51 11.59 -16.11
CA SER A 15 3.97 12.18 -17.34
C SER A 15 5.06 12.25 -18.40
N PHE A 16 4.81 11.73 -19.60
CA PHE A 16 5.70 11.84 -20.77
C PHE A 16 7.18 11.57 -20.43
N GLU A 17 7.49 10.35 -19.95
CA GLU A 17 8.88 9.93 -19.60
C GLU A 17 9.52 10.66 -18.41
N GLN A 18 8.76 11.56 -17.77
CA GLN A 18 9.22 12.32 -16.62
C GLN A 18 8.50 11.84 -15.35
N CYS A 19 9.29 11.43 -14.36
CA CYS A 19 8.81 11.23 -12.99
C CYS A 19 8.83 12.58 -12.24
N PHE A 20 7.86 12.78 -11.36
CA PHE A 20 7.76 13.94 -10.46
C PHE A 20 7.55 13.43 -9.04
N LEU A 21 8.40 13.90 -8.14
CA LEU A 21 8.32 13.62 -6.71
C LEU A 21 7.90 14.92 -6.03
N VAL A 22 6.73 14.91 -5.42
CA VAL A 22 6.17 16.07 -4.74
C VAL A 22 6.26 15.83 -3.25
N ASP A 23 7.05 16.64 -2.55
CA ASP A 23 7.08 16.67 -1.09
C ASP A 23 5.74 17.20 -0.59
N VAL A 24 5.04 16.40 0.20
CA VAL A 24 3.68 16.73 0.64
C VAL A 24 3.61 17.83 1.69
N TYR A 25 4.72 18.12 2.39
CA TYR A 25 4.79 19.13 3.45
C TYR A 25 5.22 20.48 2.89
N THR A 26 6.22 20.47 2.02
CA THR A 26 6.82 21.70 1.49
C THR A 26 6.28 22.07 0.12
N GLY A 27 5.62 21.16 -0.58
CA GLY A 27 5.19 21.33 -1.96
C GLY A 27 6.35 21.37 -2.96
N THR A 28 7.58 21.07 -2.52
CA THR A 28 8.76 21.06 -3.39
C THR A 28 8.66 19.93 -4.40
N ILE A 29 9.11 20.19 -5.63
CA ILE A 29 9.04 19.22 -6.72
C ILE A 29 10.45 18.84 -7.12
N MET A 30 10.78 17.56 -6.95
CA MET A 30 11.99 16.95 -7.47
C MET A 30 11.68 16.18 -8.76
N LYS A 31 12.58 16.30 -9.73
CA LYS A 31 12.48 15.63 -11.03
C LYS A 31 13.68 14.71 -11.21
N PRO A 32 13.50 13.39 -11.01
CA PRO A 32 14.50 12.42 -11.45
C PRO A 32 14.82 12.57 -12.95
N PRO A 33 15.95 12.02 -13.43
CA PRO A 33 16.25 11.97 -14.86
C PRO A 33 15.09 11.37 -15.64
N LYS A 34 14.92 11.80 -16.89
CA LYS A 34 14.00 11.12 -17.80
C LYS A 34 14.51 9.72 -18.08
N PHE A 35 13.60 8.79 -18.30
CA PHE A 35 13.94 7.46 -18.77
C PHE A 35 13.08 7.09 -19.96
N GLN A 36 13.74 6.48 -20.95
CA GLN A 36 13.08 5.82 -22.05
C GLN A 36 13.10 4.34 -21.73
N HIS A 37 11.93 3.73 -21.70
CA HIS A 37 11.81 2.28 -21.54
C HIS A 37 11.33 1.65 -22.83
N SER A 38 11.91 0.49 -23.14
CA SER A 38 11.93 -0.08 -24.48
C SER A 38 10.56 -0.56 -25.00
N ASP A 39 9.62 -0.85 -24.11
CA ASP A 39 8.43 -1.65 -24.43
C ASP A 39 7.11 -0.84 -24.52
N ASN A 40 7.18 0.50 -24.52
CA ASN A 40 6.02 1.42 -24.50
C ASN A 40 4.99 1.11 -23.40
N SER A 41 5.34 0.30 -22.39
CA SER A 41 4.40 -0.15 -21.39
C SER A 41 4.03 0.96 -20.41
N GLU A 42 2.84 0.84 -19.81
CA GLU A 42 2.37 1.83 -18.87
C GLU A 42 3.09 1.71 -17.52
N ILE A 43 3.74 2.78 -17.06
CA ILE A 43 4.17 2.91 -15.67
C ILE A 43 2.95 3.10 -14.79
N TYR A 44 2.78 2.20 -13.82
CA TYR A 44 1.53 2.08 -13.08
C TYR A 44 1.64 2.10 -11.56
N TYR A 45 2.83 1.88 -11.00
CA TYR A 45 3.09 1.87 -9.56
C TYR A 45 4.44 2.51 -9.29
N GLY A 46 4.56 3.22 -8.17
CA GLY A 46 5.81 3.83 -7.72
C GLY A 46 5.90 3.83 -6.21
N ILE A 47 7.07 3.46 -5.67
CA ILE A 47 7.31 3.41 -4.23
C ILE A 47 8.80 3.60 -3.94
N PHE A 48 9.11 4.24 -2.82
CA PHE A 48 10.46 4.27 -2.27
C PHE A 48 10.74 3.04 -1.41
N THR A 49 11.98 2.57 -1.40
CA THR A 49 12.41 1.45 -0.54
C THR A 49 12.67 1.87 0.90
N ALA A 50 13.04 3.13 1.12
CA ALA A 50 13.36 3.74 2.41
C ALA A 50 13.11 5.25 2.35
N PRO A 51 13.07 5.97 3.50
CA PRO A 51 13.03 7.43 3.50
C PRO A 51 14.12 8.03 2.62
N LEU A 52 13.85 9.17 1.97
CA LEU A 52 14.77 9.80 1.02
C LEU A 52 16.13 10.17 1.65
N SER A 53 16.15 10.42 2.96
CA SER A 53 17.36 10.68 3.76
C SER A 53 18.25 9.44 3.96
N SER A 54 17.75 8.24 3.66
CA SER A 54 18.51 6.99 3.82
C SER A 54 19.51 6.79 2.68
N PRO A 55 20.77 6.39 2.95
CA PRO A 55 21.82 6.27 1.93
C PRO A 55 21.52 5.22 0.85
N ASN A 56 20.67 4.24 1.15
CA ASN A 56 20.23 3.18 0.23
C ASN A 56 18.75 3.30 -0.12
N SER A 57 18.23 4.53 -0.19
CA SER A 57 16.88 4.77 -0.69
C SER A 57 16.86 4.72 -2.22
N TYR A 58 15.99 3.87 -2.74
CA TYR A 58 15.72 3.74 -4.16
C TYR A 58 14.25 4.03 -4.42
N LEU A 59 14.00 4.74 -5.51
CA LEU A 59 12.69 4.83 -6.12
C LEU A 59 12.52 3.65 -7.07
N LEU A 60 11.49 2.83 -6.83
CA LEU A 60 11.07 1.76 -7.72
C LEU A 60 9.84 2.21 -8.51
N LEU A 61 9.89 2.11 -9.83
CA LEU A 61 8.74 2.24 -10.70
C LEU A 61 8.45 0.91 -11.38
N PHE A 62 7.17 0.60 -11.55
CA PHE A 62 6.74 -0.67 -12.14
C PHE A 62 5.96 -0.43 -13.42
N SER A 63 6.34 -1.17 -14.45
CA SER A 63 5.56 -1.39 -15.65
C SER A 63 5.11 -2.86 -15.72
N ARG A 64 4.46 -3.23 -16.83
CA ARG A 64 4.01 -4.60 -17.04
C ARG A 64 5.17 -5.60 -17.05
N ASN A 65 6.30 -5.23 -17.66
CA ASN A 65 7.40 -6.16 -17.93
C ASN A 65 8.72 -5.75 -17.28
N SER A 66 8.76 -4.59 -16.62
CA SER A 66 10.01 -4.03 -16.10
C SER A 66 9.80 -3.36 -14.74
N MET A 67 10.85 -3.42 -13.93
CA MET A 67 11.01 -2.65 -12.72
C MET A 67 12.19 -1.69 -12.92
N PHE A 68 11.93 -0.40 -12.76
CA PHE A 68 12.93 0.65 -12.90
C PHE A 68 13.38 1.08 -11.52
N GLN A 69 14.68 1.16 -11.33
CA GLN A 69 15.31 1.58 -10.09
C GLN A 69 16.06 2.89 -10.33
N TRP A 70 15.83 3.85 -9.45
CA TRP A 70 16.61 5.09 -9.39
C TRP A 70 17.09 5.35 -7.98
N GLN A 71 18.38 5.60 -7.84
CA GLN A 71 18.97 6.06 -6.58
C GLN A 71 18.99 7.59 -6.56
N LEU A 72 18.74 8.18 -5.40
CA LEU A 72 18.80 9.62 -5.24
C LEU A 72 20.15 10.18 -5.74
N GLY A 73 20.08 11.18 -6.63
CA GLY A 73 21.25 11.83 -7.22
C GLY A 73 21.88 11.09 -8.40
N ALA A 74 21.41 9.90 -8.77
CA ALA A 74 21.87 9.21 -9.96
C ALA A 74 21.38 9.92 -11.24
N ASN A 75 22.20 9.89 -12.29
CA ASN A 75 21.90 10.53 -13.58
C ASN A 75 21.08 9.63 -14.52
N SER A 76 20.85 8.37 -14.16
CA SER A 76 20.17 7.39 -15.00
C SER A 76 19.34 6.41 -14.15
N TRP A 77 18.42 5.73 -14.82
CA TRP A 77 17.64 4.63 -14.27
C TRP A 77 18.27 3.29 -14.63
N THR A 78 18.11 2.30 -13.77
CA THR A 78 18.43 0.90 -14.08
C THR A 78 17.13 0.16 -14.34
N GLU A 79 17.01 -0.46 -15.51
CA GLU A 79 15.87 -1.31 -15.87
C GLU A 79 16.18 -2.77 -15.54
N HIS A 80 15.27 -3.41 -14.83
CA HIS A 80 15.34 -4.83 -14.50
C HIS A 80 14.11 -5.53 -15.10
N PRO A 81 14.30 -6.57 -15.93
CA PRO A 81 13.19 -7.35 -16.44
C PRO A 81 12.38 -7.93 -15.29
N LEU A 82 11.10 -7.60 -15.26
CA LEU A 82 10.16 -8.15 -14.30
C LEU A 82 9.53 -9.38 -14.94
N ILE A 83 9.95 -10.57 -14.48
CA ILE A 83 9.24 -11.82 -14.77
C ILE A 83 7.99 -11.92 -13.88
N ALA A 84 7.27 -10.82 -13.73
CA ALA A 84 5.94 -10.87 -13.16
C ALA A 84 5.00 -10.97 -14.36
N GLU A 85 4.38 -12.14 -14.54
CA GLU A 85 3.22 -12.27 -15.45
C GLU A 85 2.07 -11.33 -15.03
N ARG A 86 2.16 -10.72 -13.84
CA ARG A 86 1.07 -10.14 -13.08
C ARG A 86 1.43 -8.75 -12.57
N ARG A 87 0.40 -7.91 -12.51
CA ARG A 87 0.51 -6.54 -12.02
C ARG A 87 0.62 -6.55 -10.50
N ILE A 88 1.52 -5.75 -9.95
CA ILE A 88 1.61 -5.53 -8.49
C ILE A 88 0.49 -4.56 -8.08
N HIS A 89 -0.25 -4.91 -7.04
CA HIS A 89 -1.30 -4.07 -6.46
C HIS A 89 -0.81 -3.23 -5.30
N GLN A 90 0.02 -3.80 -4.44
CA GLN A 90 0.48 -3.12 -3.24
C GLN A 90 1.85 -3.65 -2.84
N ILE A 91 2.67 -2.75 -2.30
CA ILE A 91 3.97 -3.08 -1.74
C ILE A 91 4.05 -2.50 -0.33
N VAL A 92 4.53 -3.28 0.64
CA VAL A 92 4.76 -2.83 2.02
C VAL A 92 6.15 -3.24 2.51
N PRO A 93 6.90 -2.34 3.17
CA PRO A 93 8.16 -2.68 3.82
C PRO A 93 7.90 -3.39 5.15
N PHE A 94 8.44 -4.60 5.34
CA PHE A 94 8.28 -5.37 6.57
C PHE A 94 9.54 -6.16 6.91
N LYS A 95 10.07 -5.99 8.14
CA LYS A 95 11.27 -6.67 8.65
C LYS A 95 12.47 -6.65 7.67
N GLY A 96 12.73 -5.47 7.09
CA GLY A 96 13.84 -5.25 6.16
C GLY A 96 13.65 -5.84 4.76
N LYS A 97 12.46 -6.37 4.45
CA LYS A 97 12.09 -6.88 3.12
C LYS A 97 10.91 -6.09 2.56
N MET A 98 10.78 -6.10 1.24
CA MET A 98 9.65 -5.49 0.54
C MET A 98 8.68 -6.59 0.13
N PHE A 99 7.50 -6.63 0.75
CA PHE A 99 6.45 -7.59 0.40
C PHE A 99 5.52 -6.97 -0.63
N ALA A 100 5.24 -7.70 -1.71
CA ALA A 100 4.39 -7.26 -2.80
C ALA A 100 3.21 -8.24 -2.97
N MET A 101 2.00 -7.70 -3.10
CA MET A 101 0.81 -8.46 -3.47
C MET A 101 0.52 -8.24 -4.95
N ASP A 102 0.36 -9.33 -5.70
CA ASP A 102 0.04 -9.27 -7.13
C ASP A 102 -1.47 -9.32 -7.41
N SER A 103 -1.84 -9.28 -8.69
CA SER A 103 -3.23 -9.33 -9.17
C SER A 103 -3.98 -10.65 -8.97
N LEU A 104 -3.29 -11.70 -8.53
CA LEU A 104 -3.92 -12.93 -8.03
C LEU A 104 -3.83 -13.05 -6.51
N GLN A 105 -3.50 -11.96 -5.81
CA GLN A 105 -3.40 -11.92 -4.36
C GLN A 105 -2.27 -12.82 -3.82
N LYS A 106 -1.31 -13.19 -4.68
CA LYS A 106 -0.11 -13.91 -4.26
C LYS A 106 0.87 -12.97 -3.59
N LEU A 107 1.55 -13.48 -2.57
CA LEU A 107 2.57 -12.75 -1.84
C LEU A 107 3.93 -12.99 -2.49
N ASN A 108 4.68 -11.90 -2.70
CA ASN A 108 6.01 -11.91 -3.28
C ASN A 108 6.96 -11.11 -2.39
N ILE A 109 8.25 -11.44 -2.43
CA ILE A 109 9.32 -10.64 -1.82
C ILE A 109 10.15 -10.02 -2.94
N ILE A 110 10.31 -8.70 -2.88
CA ILE A 110 11.25 -7.95 -3.70
C ILE A 110 12.58 -7.85 -2.94
N SER A 111 13.62 -8.40 -3.54
CA SER A 111 15.00 -8.36 -3.03
C SER A 111 15.75 -7.23 -3.72
N LEU A 112 16.37 -6.31 -2.96
CA LEU A 112 17.11 -5.17 -3.51
C LEU A 112 18.60 -5.47 -3.75
N ALA A 113 19.16 -6.44 -3.03
CA ALA A 113 20.57 -6.81 -3.07
C ALA A 113 20.74 -8.33 -3.01
N PRO A 114 21.78 -8.92 -3.64
CA PRO A 114 22.82 -8.28 -4.46
C PRO A 114 22.34 -7.86 -5.86
N GLN A 115 21.19 -8.37 -6.30
CA GLN A 115 20.53 -7.96 -7.54
C GLN A 115 19.05 -7.75 -7.25
N LEU A 116 18.46 -6.80 -7.96
CA LEU A 116 17.03 -6.52 -7.86
C LEU A 116 16.25 -7.70 -8.44
N GLY A 117 15.36 -8.30 -7.66
CA GLY A 117 14.59 -9.46 -8.10
C GLY A 117 13.30 -9.63 -7.31
N MET A 118 12.41 -10.49 -7.80
CA MET A 118 11.14 -10.82 -7.14
C MET A 118 10.97 -12.32 -7.08
N SER A 119 10.51 -12.82 -5.93
CA SER A 119 10.25 -14.25 -5.70
C SER A 119 8.91 -14.43 -5.01
N GLU A 120 8.13 -15.41 -5.45
CA GLU A 120 6.87 -15.77 -4.81
C GLU A 120 7.14 -16.42 -3.44
N VAL A 121 6.37 -16.03 -2.43
CA VAL A 121 6.32 -16.72 -1.15
C VAL A 121 5.18 -17.73 -1.23
N PRO A 122 5.44 -19.04 -1.14
CA PRO A 122 4.38 -20.03 -1.15
C PRO A 122 3.59 -19.91 0.15
N VAL A 123 2.44 -19.24 0.10
CA VAL A 123 1.54 -19.07 1.25
C VAL A 123 0.27 -19.89 1.02
N VAL A 124 -0.10 -20.70 2.00
CA VAL A 124 -1.38 -21.39 2.02
C VAL A 124 -2.49 -20.34 2.06
N VAL A 125 -3.26 -20.28 0.98
CA VAL A 125 -4.35 -19.32 0.79
C VAL A 125 -5.44 -19.60 1.83
N CYS A 126 -6.02 -18.55 2.41
CA CYS A 126 -7.24 -18.72 3.20
C CYS A 126 -8.34 -19.28 2.30
N GLY A 127 -9.07 -20.31 2.74
CA GLY A 127 -10.11 -20.99 1.95
C GLY A 127 -11.36 -20.16 1.62
N GLN A 128 -11.26 -18.84 1.60
CA GLN A 128 -12.31 -17.90 1.20
C GLN A 128 -11.83 -17.07 0.01
N ASP A 129 -12.71 -16.87 -0.97
CA ASP A 129 -12.45 -15.95 -2.08
C ASP A 129 -12.34 -14.53 -1.53
N MET A 130 -11.13 -13.96 -1.53
CA MET A 130 -10.89 -12.61 -1.05
C MET A 130 -11.43 -11.61 -2.07
N VAL A 131 -12.16 -10.60 -1.61
CA VAL A 131 -12.82 -9.63 -2.49
C VAL A 131 -11.89 -8.49 -2.87
N LYS A 132 -11.23 -7.88 -1.89
CA LYS A 132 -10.35 -6.74 -2.06
C LYS A 132 -9.33 -6.74 -0.91
N PRO A 133 -8.22 -7.48 -1.04
CA PRO A 133 -7.23 -7.57 0.03
C PRO A 133 -6.29 -6.36 0.04
N TRP A 134 -5.84 -6.00 1.24
CA TRP A 134 -4.78 -5.05 1.52
C TRP A 134 -3.72 -5.68 2.41
N LEU A 135 -2.45 -5.45 2.10
CA LEU A 135 -1.35 -5.68 3.01
C LEU A 135 -1.23 -4.51 3.97
N VAL A 136 -1.07 -4.79 5.27
CA VAL A 136 -0.87 -3.77 6.30
C VAL A 136 0.19 -4.26 7.29
N VAL A 137 1.18 -3.40 7.57
CA VAL A 137 2.15 -3.65 8.63
C VAL A 137 1.59 -3.13 9.94
N CYS A 138 1.48 -4.00 10.94
CA CYS A 138 0.89 -3.71 12.24
C CYS A 138 1.85 -4.18 13.35
N GLY A 139 2.66 -3.26 13.87
CA GLY A 139 3.74 -3.61 14.80
C GLY A 139 4.72 -4.61 14.19
N ASP A 140 4.85 -5.78 14.80
CA ASP A 140 5.70 -6.88 14.34
C ASP A 140 4.98 -7.89 13.44
N MET A 141 3.72 -7.61 13.07
CA MET A 141 2.87 -8.44 12.22
C MET A 141 2.74 -7.87 10.81
N LEU A 142 2.72 -8.78 9.83
CA LEU A 142 2.22 -8.48 8.49
C LEU A 142 0.81 -9.05 8.38
N LEU A 143 -0.15 -8.17 8.12
CA LEU A 143 -1.57 -8.52 8.03
C LEU A 143 -2.03 -8.43 6.57
N MET A 144 -2.90 -9.37 6.20
CA MET A 144 -3.79 -9.24 5.06
C MET A 144 -5.17 -8.87 5.60
N VAL A 145 -5.70 -7.73 5.21
CA VAL A 145 -7.06 -7.30 5.54
C VAL A 145 -7.91 -7.44 4.29
N ASP A 146 -9.07 -8.09 4.38
CA ASP A 146 -9.99 -8.27 3.26
C ASP A 146 -11.39 -7.75 3.60
N LEU A 147 -12.10 -7.33 2.55
CA LEU A 147 -13.49 -6.88 2.63
C LEU A 147 -14.43 -8.08 2.46
N CYS A 148 -15.16 -8.44 3.52
CA CYS A 148 -16.22 -9.44 3.45
C CYS A 148 -17.56 -8.75 3.15
N ILE A 149 -18.23 -9.16 2.08
CA ILE A 149 -19.51 -8.58 1.66
C ILE A 149 -20.64 -9.62 1.81
N ARG A 150 -21.73 -9.18 2.41
CA ARG A 150 -23.04 -9.85 2.42
C ARG A 150 -24.06 -8.96 1.71
N VAL A 151 -25.25 -9.49 1.43
CA VAL A 151 -26.27 -8.80 0.61
C VAL A 151 -26.56 -7.36 1.07
N HIS A 152 -26.61 -7.12 2.38
CA HIS A 152 -26.94 -5.81 2.95
C HIS A 152 -25.91 -5.29 3.96
N GLU A 153 -24.77 -5.97 4.10
CA GLU A 153 -23.78 -5.67 5.14
C GLU A 153 -22.37 -5.95 4.64
N PHE A 154 -21.38 -5.32 5.25
CA PHE A 154 -19.98 -5.66 5.06
C PHE A 154 -19.21 -5.63 6.36
N CYS A 155 -18.09 -6.33 6.39
CA CYS A 155 -17.09 -6.19 7.46
C CYS A 155 -15.69 -6.32 6.88
N PHE A 156 -14.70 -5.95 7.69
CA PHE A 156 -13.30 -6.26 7.39
C PHE A 156 -12.87 -7.47 8.20
N GLN A 157 -12.12 -8.37 7.57
CA GLN A 157 -11.46 -9.50 8.21
C GLN A 157 -9.95 -9.33 8.09
N ALA A 158 -9.19 -9.78 9.08
CA ALA A 158 -7.75 -9.69 9.08
C ALA A 158 -7.14 -11.07 9.28
N TYR A 159 -6.00 -11.28 8.63
CA TYR A 159 -5.21 -12.50 8.72
C TYR A 159 -3.75 -12.13 8.92
N ARG A 160 -3.13 -12.70 9.94
CA ARG A 160 -1.70 -12.55 10.21
C ARG A 160 -0.91 -13.55 9.37
N LEU A 161 0.19 -13.08 8.76
CA LEU A 161 1.15 -13.96 8.12
C LEU A 161 1.94 -14.73 9.19
N ASP A 162 1.89 -16.05 9.11
CA ASP A 162 2.80 -16.97 9.77
C ASP A 162 3.80 -17.48 8.72
N LEU A 163 5.09 -17.25 8.97
CA LEU A 163 6.18 -17.68 8.09
C LEU A 163 6.74 -19.06 8.47
N THR A 164 6.16 -19.72 9.48
CA THR A 164 6.50 -21.11 9.81
C THR A 164 6.13 -22.00 8.63
N GLU A 165 7.05 -22.83 8.14
CA GLU A 165 6.81 -23.67 6.97
C GLU A 165 5.74 -24.75 7.23
N PRO A 166 4.68 -24.86 6.40
CA PRO A 166 4.38 -24.00 5.25
C PRO A 166 3.78 -22.65 5.66
N ALA A 167 4.28 -21.56 5.08
CA ALA A 167 3.78 -20.22 5.37
C ALA A 167 2.28 -20.14 5.12
N LYS A 168 1.54 -19.44 5.99
CA LYS A 168 0.07 -19.42 5.96
C LYS A 168 -0.50 -18.12 6.51
N TRP A 169 -1.71 -17.80 6.05
CA TRP A 169 -2.53 -16.74 6.62
C TRP A 169 -3.38 -17.29 7.77
N MET A 170 -3.19 -16.74 8.97
CA MET A 170 -3.92 -17.13 10.18
C MET A 170 -4.94 -16.05 10.53
N LYS A 171 -6.21 -16.42 10.62
CA LYS A 171 -7.27 -15.47 10.98
C LYS A 171 -6.95 -14.78 12.31
N LEU A 172 -7.14 -13.46 12.33
CA LEU A 172 -6.96 -12.61 13.48
C LEU A 172 -8.33 -12.11 13.95
N ASP A 173 -8.69 -12.41 15.20
CA ASP A 173 -10.00 -12.04 15.74
C ASP A 173 -10.06 -10.60 16.26
N LYS A 174 -8.93 -10.06 16.72
CA LYS A 174 -8.80 -8.70 17.26
C LYS A 174 -7.45 -8.08 16.93
N LEU A 175 -7.42 -6.76 16.75
CA LEU A 175 -6.20 -5.96 16.62
C LEU A 175 -5.68 -5.46 17.98
N GLU A 176 -6.34 -5.83 19.08
CA GLU A 176 -6.06 -5.30 20.41
C GLU A 176 -6.12 -3.76 20.44
N ASN A 177 -5.05 -3.10 20.89
CA ASN A 177 -4.93 -1.64 20.99
C ASN A 177 -4.48 -0.97 19.67
N TRP A 178 -4.57 -1.68 18.54
CA TRP A 178 -4.21 -1.14 17.24
C TRP A 178 -5.44 -0.73 16.44
N ALA A 179 -5.26 0.29 15.60
CA ALA A 179 -6.16 0.63 14.51
C ALA A 179 -5.41 0.56 13.18
N LEU A 180 -6.12 0.21 12.10
CA LEU A 180 -5.57 0.14 10.75
C LEU A 180 -6.20 1.23 9.89
N PHE A 181 -5.42 1.78 8.96
CA PHE A 181 -5.85 2.79 8.02
C PHE A 181 -5.59 2.30 6.60
N ILE A 182 -6.67 2.25 5.82
CA ILE A 182 -6.67 1.60 4.52
C ILE A 182 -7.23 2.56 3.48
N SER A 183 -6.43 2.84 2.45
CA SER A 183 -6.87 3.57 1.26
C SER A 183 -7.49 2.59 0.26
N LEU A 184 -8.51 3.05 -0.46
CA LEU A 184 -9.19 2.26 -1.50
C LEU A 184 -8.31 2.15 -2.76
N ASP A 185 -7.41 3.11 -2.96
CA ASP A 185 -6.29 3.03 -3.89
C ASP A 185 -5.10 2.32 -3.24
N THR A 186 -4.85 1.07 -3.65
CA THR A 186 -3.76 0.23 -3.12
C THR A 186 -2.35 0.74 -3.47
N ARG A 187 -2.24 1.78 -4.30
CA ARG A 187 -0.99 2.51 -4.53
C ARG A 187 -0.63 3.42 -3.37
N SER A 188 -1.61 3.80 -2.57
CA SER A 188 -1.38 4.54 -1.33
C SER A 188 -0.95 3.57 -0.23
N SER A 189 -0.02 4.03 0.61
CA SER A 189 0.46 3.23 1.74
C SER A 189 -0.67 2.98 2.74
N THR A 190 -0.76 1.75 3.24
CA THR A 190 -1.53 1.41 4.45
C THR A 190 -0.66 1.65 5.67
N PHE A 191 -1.29 1.90 6.82
CA PHE A 191 -0.57 2.06 8.07
C PHE A 191 -1.40 1.60 9.26
N SER A 192 -0.72 1.45 10.39
CA SER A 192 -1.30 1.09 11.67
C SER A 192 -0.96 2.15 12.71
N CYS A 193 -1.83 2.29 13.71
CA CYS A 193 -1.65 3.20 14.84
C CYS A 193 -1.89 2.45 16.14
N MET A 194 -0.94 2.52 17.07
CA MET A 194 -1.08 1.93 18.40
C MET A 194 -1.67 2.98 19.35
N ASN A 195 -2.66 2.57 20.16
CA ASN A 195 -3.40 3.42 21.10
C ASN A 195 -4.03 4.67 20.43
N PRO A 196 -4.91 4.48 19.43
CA PRO A 196 -5.59 5.59 18.74
C PRO A 196 -6.41 6.48 19.68
N GLU A 197 -6.76 6.02 20.89
CA GLU A 197 -7.45 6.79 21.92
C GLU A 197 -6.69 8.07 22.31
N ARG A 198 -5.36 8.10 22.09
CA ARG A 198 -4.52 9.29 22.34
C ARG A 198 -4.94 10.52 21.53
N TRP A 199 -5.58 10.32 20.38
CA TRP A 199 -6.13 11.38 19.54
C TRP A 199 -7.66 11.32 19.46
N GLY A 200 -8.31 10.53 20.32
CA GLY A 200 -9.76 10.35 20.33
C GLY A 200 -10.29 9.25 19.39
N GLY A 201 -9.41 8.49 18.76
CA GLY A 201 -9.77 7.33 17.93
C GLY A 201 -10.11 6.08 18.73
N LYS A 202 -10.43 4.99 18.01
CA LYS A 202 -10.85 3.70 18.58
C LYS A 202 -9.90 2.59 18.17
N SER A 203 -9.46 1.80 19.15
CA SER A 203 -8.75 0.55 18.92
C SER A 203 -9.64 -0.52 18.31
N ASN A 204 -9.03 -1.56 17.75
CA ASN A 204 -9.73 -2.67 17.09
C ASN A 204 -10.62 -2.22 15.91
N CYS A 205 -10.23 -1.13 15.25
CA CYS A 205 -10.97 -0.53 14.14
C CYS A 205 -10.12 -0.40 12.87
N ILE A 206 -10.82 -0.47 11.74
CA ILE A 206 -10.33 -0.13 10.42
C ILE A 206 -10.93 1.23 10.05
N TYR A 207 -10.06 2.16 9.69
CA TYR A 207 -10.35 3.49 9.20
C TYR A 207 -10.23 3.49 7.68
N VAL A 208 -11.32 3.82 6.98
CA VAL A 208 -11.36 3.97 5.52
C VAL A 208 -11.83 5.37 5.13
N PRO A 209 -11.33 5.98 4.04
CA PRO A 209 -11.74 7.33 3.65
C PRO A 209 -13.25 7.39 3.43
N SER A 210 -13.88 8.47 3.88
CA SER A 210 -15.30 8.71 3.60
C SER A 210 -15.47 9.07 2.12
N GLY A 211 -16.39 8.38 1.44
CA GLY A 211 -16.79 8.75 0.07
C GLY A 211 -17.71 9.97 0.01
N SER A 212 -18.23 10.44 1.16
CA SER A 212 -19.16 11.56 1.22
C SER A 212 -18.42 12.89 1.21
N LYS A 213 -18.63 13.69 0.15
CA LYS A 213 -18.14 15.08 0.08
C LYS A 213 -18.86 16.03 1.04
N ASN A 214 -19.98 15.59 1.62
CA ASN A 214 -20.86 16.40 2.46
C ASN A 214 -20.80 16.02 3.95
N SER A 215 -19.98 15.03 4.33
CA SER A 215 -19.74 14.73 5.74
C SER A 215 -18.50 15.47 6.22
N ASP A 216 -18.60 16.10 7.38
CA ASP A 216 -17.43 16.65 8.08
C ASP A 216 -16.47 15.55 8.58
N GLU A 217 -16.91 14.28 8.54
CA GLU A 217 -16.10 13.13 8.89
C GLU A 217 -15.20 12.70 7.70
N PRO A 218 -13.86 12.77 7.85
CA PRO A 218 -12.91 12.43 6.78
C PRO A 218 -12.79 10.93 6.52
N TRP A 219 -13.27 10.09 7.43
CA TRP A 219 -13.17 8.63 7.38
C TRP A 219 -14.36 7.95 8.06
N ILE A 220 -14.50 6.67 7.78
CA ILE A 220 -15.47 5.78 8.39
C ILE A 220 -14.72 4.80 9.27
N GLU A 221 -15.28 4.55 10.46
CA GLU A 221 -14.74 3.65 11.46
C GLU A 221 -15.50 2.33 11.43
N VAL A 222 -14.82 1.22 11.18
CA VAL A 222 -15.42 -0.12 11.16
C VAL A 222 -14.66 -1.03 12.11
N GLY A 223 -15.33 -1.59 13.12
CA GLY A 223 -14.72 -2.59 14.00
C GLY A 223 -14.28 -3.83 13.22
N LEU A 224 -13.13 -4.41 13.56
CA LEU A 224 -12.68 -5.66 12.94
C LEU A 224 -13.72 -6.77 13.14
N GLY A 225 -14.14 -7.41 12.05
CA GLY A 225 -15.18 -8.45 12.04
C GLY A 225 -16.60 -7.96 12.30
N GLN A 226 -16.81 -6.66 12.56
CA GLN A 226 -18.13 -6.10 12.80
C GLN A 226 -18.84 -5.82 11.47
N PHE A 227 -20.05 -6.36 11.33
CA PHE A 227 -20.90 -6.08 10.18
C PHE A 227 -21.53 -4.69 10.29
N VAL A 228 -21.46 -3.96 9.19
CA VAL A 228 -22.00 -2.62 9.02
C VAL A 228 -22.98 -2.62 7.85
N PRO A 229 -24.19 -2.06 7.98
CA PRO A 229 -25.16 -2.00 6.89
C PRO A 229 -24.64 -1.20 5.69
N THR A 230 -24.84 -1.70 4.48
CA THR A 230 -24.46 -1.00 3.23
C THR A 230 -25.20 0.32 3.04
N SER A 231 -26.38 0.46 3.65
CA SER A 231 -27.18 1.69 3.65
C SER A 231 -26.52 2.83 4.42
N SER A 232 -25.71 2.53 5.44
CA SER A 232 -24.98 3.54 6.20
C SER A 232 -23.75 4.06 5.45
N HIS A 233 -23.11 3.18 4.67
CA HIS A 233 -21.88 3.47 3.94
C HIS A 233 -21.90 2.73 2.60
N PRO A 234 -22.16 3.43 1.47
CA PRO A 234 -22.31 2.77 0.17
C PRO A 234 -21.03 2.03 -0.26
N ILE A 235 -20.99 0.69 -0.20
CA ILE A 235 -19.79 -0.09 -0.54
C ILE A 235 -19.25 0.19 -1.96
N THR A 236 -20.06 0.72 -2.87
CA THR A 236 -19.67 1.03 -4.25
C THR A 236 -18.42 1.90 -4.35
N TYR A 237 -18.18 2.82 -3.41
CA TYR A 237 -16.94 3.59 -3.40
C TYR A 237 -15.75 2.73 -2.91
N ILE A 238 -15.96 1.83 -1.94
CA ILE A 238 -14.93 0.89 -1.43
C ILE A 238 -14.52 -0.11 -2.52
N LEU A 239 -15.46 -0.63 -3.29
CA LEU A 239 -15.22 -1.56 -4.41
C LEU A 239 -14.61 -0.89 -5.65
N GLY A 240 -14.61 0.45 -5.71
CA GLY A 240 -14.00 1.20 -6.81
C GLY A 240 -12.53 0.82 -6.99
N TRP A 241 -12.12 0.53 -8.24
CA TRP A 241 -10.78 -0.01 -8.53
C TRP A 241 -9.69 1.04 -8.78
N LYS A 242 -10.00 2.34 -8.73
CA LYS A 242 -9.05 3.45 -8.77
C LYS A 242 -9.86 4.73 -8.70
N SER A 243 -9.65 5.50 -7.64
CA SER A 243 -10.01 6.90 -7.72
C SER A 243 -8.99 7.61 -8.61
N LYS A 244 -9.46 8.48 -9.52
CA LYS A 244 -8.57 9.46 -10.17
C LYS A 244 -8.14 10.56 -9.19
N GLN A 245 -8.74 10.58 -8.00
CA GLN A 245 -8.54 11.57 -6.95
C GLN A 245 -7.71 10.96 -5.82
N LEU A 246 -6.78 11.75 -5.28
CA LEU A 246 -6.01 11.40 -4.08
C LEU A 246 -6.95 11.30 -2.87
N GLU A 247 -6.85 10.22 -2.09
CA GLU A 247 -7.71 9.92 -0.93
C GLU A 247 -7.10 10.37 0.39
N SER A 248 -7.90 10.85 1.34
CA SER A 248 -7.49 11.54 2.59
C SER A 248 -6.31 10.93 3.37
N PHE A 249 -6.07 9.62 3.26
CA PHE A 249 -4.95 8.93 3.90
C PHE A 249 -3.59 9.08 3.20
N TRP A 250 -3.49 9.85 2.12
CA TRP A 250 -2.21 10.16 1.48
C TRP A 250 -1.26 10.99 2.37
N VAL A 251 -1.78 11.70 3.38
CA VAL A 251 -1.02 12.67 4.23
C VAL A 251 -0.36 12.04 5.47
N LEU A 252 -0.81 10.86 5.91
CA LEU A 252 -0.36 10.25 7.16
C LEU A 252 1.01 9.54 7.18
N PRO A 253 1.72 9.25 6.08
CA PRO A 253 2.98 8.49 6.16
C PRO A 253 4.05 9.14 7.05
N SER A 254 4.18 10.46 7.07
CA SER A 254 5.25 11.13 7.83
C SER A 254 5.09 11.11 9.34
N LEU A 255 3.87 11.07 9.87
CA LEU A 255 3.65 11.04 11.31
C LEU A 255 4.11 9.72 11.93
N VAL A 256 4.19 8.66 11.11
CA VAL A 256 4.64 7.33 11.54
C VAL A 256 6.15 7.18 11.44
N TYR A 257 6.79 7.81 10.44
CA TYR A 257 8.25 7.72 10.23
C TYR A 257 9.06 8.81 10.94
N ALA A 258 8.42 9.83 11.52
CA ALA A 258 9.10 10.92 12.25
C ALA A 258 9.30 10.65 13.75
N VAL A 259 8.86 9.50 14.28
CA VAL A 259 8.97 9.16 15.72
C VAL A 259 10.18 8.28 16.03
N SER A 260 11.21 8.33 15.19
CA SER A 260 12.50 7.70 15.45
C SER A 260 13.63 8.72 15.31
N GLU A 261 13.64 9.68 16.22
CA GLU A 261 14.84 10.39 16.70
C GLU A 261 14.93 10.25 18.22
#